data_AF-A0A060W0M0-F1
#
_entry.id   AF-A0A060W0M0-F1
#
_cell.length_a   1.000
_cell.length_b   1.000
_cell.length_c   1.000
_cell.angle_alpha   90.00
_cell.angle_beta   90.00
_cell.angle_gamma   90.00
#
_symmetry.space_group_name_H-M   'P 1'
#
loop_
_entity.id
_entity.type
_entity.pdbx_description
1 polymer ?
#
loop_
_entity_poly.entity_id
_entity_poly.type
_entity_poly.pdbx_seq_one_letter_code
_entity_poly.pdbx_strand_id
1 'polypeptide(L)'
;MKYSYDDTFLPLSRCRFRILDSFGTEPAFNLGTYARSHGYNTLWGSWRLQPLQYMTMFPHTPDNSFLGFVSEEAMVEQEEREEEVEPGPYRKDNTAVVYGKQDYMWQGKERYLELISQELETHGTVYQPPGHSAQLPSNIINHGLLTQDQFLQLLRRAKVFVGLGFPYEGPAPLEAIALGCVFLQPRFQPPRSSENSDFYKGKPTTRQVSSQHPYAEEFIGKPYVWTVDMTNTTDVQETVRAILRTEVKPFTPREFTSEGMLERVHAYITHQDFCSVSFPTWPPESALRIHLGPLGQSCVSVCRRASLVCEPALFHHLNNPAAFTRLGLSCSSMDQEVDNHLFPAYSPWGRRCGLQRERLLFSCAGSDPVHRRLCPCRAHRAGQVALCPDCL
;
A
#
# COMPACT_ATOMS: atom_id res chain seq x y z
N MET A 1 -1.63 -23.70 33.29
CA MET A 1 -1.20 -24.65 32.24
C MET A 1 -0.24 -23.92 31.31
N LYS A 2 1.06 -24.21 31.38
CA LYS A 2 2.01 -23.84 30.34
C LYS A 2 1.74 -24.79 29.17
N TYR A 3 1.18 -24.29 28.07
CA TYR A 3 1.15 -25.04 26.83
C TYR A 3 2.61 -25.22 26.38
N SER A 4 3.12 -26.44 26.54
CA SER A 4 4.29 -26.90 25.81
C SER A 4 3.88 -26.98 24.35
N TYR A 5 4.16 -25.93 23.57
CA TYR A 5 4.09 -26.01 22.13
C TYR A 5 5.13 -27.04 21.69
N ASP A 6 4.66 -28.12 21.08
CA ASP A 6 5.53 -29.13 20.47
C ASP A 6 6.28 -28.47 19.30
N ASP A 7 7.55 -28.13 19.52
CA ASP A 7 8.45 -27.40 18.61
C ASP A 7 8.73 -28.14 17.28
N THR A 8 8.14 -29.32 17.09
CA THR A 8 8.34 -30.18 15.90
C THR A 8 7.22 -30.07 14.85
N PHE A 9 6.03 -29.56 15.19
CA PHE A 9 4.89 -29.48 14.26
C PHE A 9 4.86 -28.18 13.42
N LEU A 10 5.26 -27.07 14.02
CA LEU A 10 5.35 -25.74 13.39
C LEU A 10 6.37 -25.62 12.23
N PRO A 11 7.54 -26.31 12.23
CA PRO A 11 8.52 -26.20 11.16
C PRO A 11 8.04 -26.72 9.81
N LEU A 12 7.35 -27.87 9.77
CA LEU A 12 6.92 -28.52 8.53
C LEU A 12 5.77 -27.79 7.82
N SER A 13 4.94 -27.06 8.57
CA SER A 13 3.79 -26.33 8.01
C SER A 13 4.10 -24.88 7.67
N ARG A 14 5.27 -24.36 8.08
CA ARG A 14 5.61 -22.94 7.97
C ARG A 14 5.54 -22.41 6.53
N CYS A 15 5.98 -23.21 5.56
CA CYS A 15 5.93 -22.84 4.14
C CYS A 15 4.50 -22.68 3.58
N ARG A 16 3.50 -23.27 4.24
CA ARG A 16 2.09 -23.22 3.82
C ARG A 16 1.37 -21.96 4.31
N PHE A 17 1.94 -21.24 5.28
CA PHE A 17 1.30 -20.06 5.82
C PHE A 17 1.18 -18.96 4.76
N ARG A 18 0.04 -18.25 4.82
CA ARG A 18 -0.24 -16.99 4.13
C ARG A 18 -0.83 -16.07 5.19
N ILE A 19 -0.05 -15.07 5.62
CA ILE A 19 -0.33 -14.28 6.80
C ILE A 19 -0.93 -12.94 6.38
N LEU A 20 -2.20 -12.72 6.73
CA LEU A 20 -2.86 -11.43 6.56
C LEU A 20 -2.16 -10.38 7.45
N ASP A 21 -1.47 -9.44 6.82
CA ASP A 21 -0.70 -8.38 7.48
C ASP A 21 -0.90 -7.08 6.70
N SER A 22 -1.91 -6.32 7.09
CA SER A 22 -2.40 -5.18 6.30
C SER A 22 -1.32 -4.17 5.93
N PHE A 23 -0.39 -3.86 6.85
CA PHE A 23 0.64 -2.84 6.65
C PHE A 23 1.99 -3.42 6.18
N GLY A 24 2.11 -4.75 6.15
CA GLY A 24 3.27 -5.47 5.70
C GLY A 24 4.42 -5.54 6.71
N THR A 25 5.32 -6.47 6.42
CA THR A 25 6.51 -6.78 7.21
C THR A 25 7.73 -6.77 6.29
N GLU A 26 8.65 -5.83 6.51
CA GLU A 26 9.90 -5.74 5.77
C GLU A 26 10.92 -6.80 6.27
N PRO A 27 11.80 -7.32 5.39
CA PRO A 27 12.74 -8.39 5.74
C PRO A 27 13.64 -8.08 6.95
N ALA A 28 14.02 -6.81 7.12
CA ALA A 28 14.81 -6.34 8.26
C ALA A 28 14.15 -6.62 9.64
N PHE A 29 12.82 -6.72 9.70
CA PHE A 29 12.05 -7.00 10.91
C PHE A 29 11.61 -8.48 11.02
N ASN A 30 11.68 -9.24 9.92
CA ASN A 30 11.26 -10.64 9.88
C ASN A 30 12.25 -11.58 10.57
N LEU A 31 13.56 -11.29 10.50
CA LEU A 31 14.59 -12.06 11.19
C LEU A 31 14.94 -11.40 12.53
N GLY A 32 14.34 -11.87 13.62
CA GLY A 32 14.44 -11.19 14.93
C GLY A 32 15.86 -11.01 15.49
N THR A 33 16.81 -11.89 15.15
CA THR A 33 18.23 -11.71 15.52
C THR A 33 18.87 -10.54 14.76
N TYR A 34 18.60 -10.44 13.46
CA TYR A 34 19.03 -9.33 12.61
C TYR A 34 18.39 -8.01 13.05
N ALA A 35 17.08 -8.03 13.29
CA ALA A 35 16.33 -6.86 13.71
C ALA A 35 16.92 -6.23 14.98
N ARG A 36 17.14 -7.06 16.02
CA ARG A 36 17.73 -6.61 17.29
C ARG A 36 19.16 -6.10 17.14
N SER A 37 20.02 -6.77 16.37
CA SER A 37 21.41 -6.36 16.22
C SER A 37 21.60 -5.09 15.39
N HIS A 38 20.60 -4.73 14.57
CA HIS A 38 20.64 -3.55 13.69
C HIS A 38 19.67 -2.43 14.13
N GLY A 39 19.08 -2.52 15.32
CA GLY A 39 18.24 -1.46 15.87
C GLY A 39 16.83 -1.36 15.27
N TYR A 40 16.38 -2.37 14.52
CA TYR A 40 15.01 -2.46 14.02
C TYR A 40 14.06 -2.90 15.14
N ASN A 41 13.60 -1.93 15.93
CA ASN A 41 12.67 -2.15 17.03
C ASN A 41 11.25 -2.41 16.50
N THR A 42 10.64 -3.52 16.94
CA THR A 42 9.26 -3.86 16.56
C THR A 42 8.56 -4.62 17.68
N LEU A 43 7.24 -4.41 17.78
CA LEU A 43 6.33 -5.18 18.64
C LEU A 43 5.75 -6.41 17.91
N TRP A 44 6.03 -6.53 16.61
CA TRP A 44 5.51 -7.52 15.68
C TRP A 44 6.66 -8.17 14.90
N GLY A 45 6.38 -8.99 13.87
CA GLY A 45 7.42 -9.59 13.04
C GLY A 45 8.19 -10.73 13.73
N SER A 46 9.47 -10.90 13.39
CA SER A 46 10.36 -11.96 13.91
C SER A 46 9.93 -13.41 13.64
N TRP A 47 9.04 -13.66 12.67
CA TRP A 47 8.48 -15.00 12.41
C TRP A 47 9.37 -15.88 11.53
N ARG A 48 10.40 -15.33 10.89
CA ARG A 48 11.29 -16.05 9.97
C ARG A 48 10.53 -16.80 8.88
N LEU A 49 9.55 -16.11 8.27
CA LEU A 49 8.81 -16.58 7.09
C LEU A 49 9.51 -16.11 5.82
N GLN A 50 9.22 -16.71 4.67
CA GLN A 50 9.53 -16.04 3.40
C GLN A 50 8.71 -14.75 3.35
N PRO A 51 9.29 -13.56 3.13
CA PRO A 51 8.56 -12.29 3.21
C PRO A 51 7.33 -12.20 2.30
N LEU A 52 7.34 -12.90 1.16
CA LEU A 52 6.18 -13.00 0.26
C LEU A 52 4.99 -13.78 0.87
N GLN A 53 5.15 -14.48 2.00
CA GLN A 53 4.04 -15.11 2.73
C GLN A 53 3.16 -14.11 3.46
N TYR A 54 3.65 -12.90 3.75
CA TYR A 54 2.81 -11.82 4.27
C TYR A 54 1.94 -11.27 3.15
N MET A 55 0.68 -10.98 3.47
CA MET A 55 -0.36 -10.58 2.54
C MET A 55 -0.94 -9.23 2.95
N THR A 56 -0.65 -8.20 2.14
CA THR A 56 -0.99 -6.81 2.46
C THR A 56 -2.36 -6.40 1.92
N MET A 57 -2.92 -5.36 2.55
CA MET A 57 -4.20 -4.76 2.15
C MET A 57 -4.09 -3.95 0.85
N PHE A 58 -2.94 -3.31 0.64
CA PHE A 58 -2.61 -2.55 -0.58
C PHE A 58 -1.20 -2.94 -1.06
N PRO A 59 -0.85 -2.72 -2.34
CA PRO A 59 0.44 -3.10 -2.89
C PRO A 59 1.58 -2.12 -2.53
N HIS A 60 1.70 -1.77 -1.25
CA HIS A 60 2.66 -0.79 -0.74
C HIS A 60 4.00 -1.39 -0.28
N THR A 61 4.07 -2.72 -0.11
CA THR A 61 5.27 -3.42 0.37
C THR A 61 5.61 -4.57 -0.58
N PRO A 62 6.43 -4.36 -1.62
CA PRO A 62 6.73 -5.39 -2.63
C PRO A 62 7.55 -6.56 -2.08
N ASP A 63 8.11 -6.46 -0.88
CA ASP A 63 8.65 -7.59 -0.14
C ASP A 63 7.58 -8.62 0.27
N ASN A 64 6.32 -8.21 0.25
CA ASN A 64 5.15 -9.02 0.61
C ASN A 64 4.25 -9.24 -0.61
N SER A 65 3.33 -10.20 -0.52
CA SER A 65 2.30 -10.39 -1.53
C SER A 65 1.16 -9.40 -1.31
N PHE A 66 0.66 -8.79 -2.39
CA PHE A 66 -0.55 -7.98 -2.31
C PHE A 66 -1.78 -8.90 -2.36
N LEU A 67 -2.57 -8.98 -1.29
CA LEU A 67 -3.82 -9.75 -1.31
C LEU A 67 -5.01 -8.86 -1.70
N GLY A 68 -5.13 -7.69 -1.08
CA GLY A 68 -6.26 -6.79 -1.32
C GLY A 68 -7.61 -7.33 -0.87
N PHE A 69 -8.65 -6.79 -1.48
CA PHE A 69 -10.05 -7.07 -1.20
C PHE A 69 -10.88 -6.74 -2.46
N VAL A 70 -12.18 -7.01 -2.40
CA VAL A 70 -13.15 -6.56 -3.41
C VAL A 70 -13.87 -5.32 -2.88
N SER A 71 -13.97 -4.28 -3.70
CA SER A 71 -14.84 -3.13 -3.43
C SER A 71 -16.29 -3.55 -3.73
N GLU A 72 -17.16 -3.49 -2.72
CA GLU A 72 -18.53 -4.04 -2.71
C GLU A 72 -19.43 -3.48 -3.83
N GLU A 73 -19.10 -2.31 -4.35
CA GLU A 73 -19.83 -1.58 -5.39
C GLU A 73 -19.82 -2.28 -6.75
N ALA A 74 -18.83 -3.14 -7.01
CA ALA A 74 -18.75 -3.92 -8.23
C ALA A 74 -19.94 -4.89 -8.40
N MET A 75 -20.67 -5.19 -7.31
CA MET A 75 -21.85 -6.05 -7.33
C MET A 75 -23.14 -5.26 -7.60
N VAL A 76 -23.23 -4.01 -7.13
CA VAL A 76 -24.46 -3.21 -7.23
C VAL A 76 -24.67 -2.63 -8.64
N GLU A 77 -23.60 -2.33 -9.38
CA GLU A 77 -23.72 -1.90 -10.79
C GLU A 77 -24.31 -2.98 -11.71
N GLN A 78 -24.20 -4.27 -11.36
CA GLN A 78 -24.82 -5.35 -12.14
C GLN A 78 -26.33 -5.44 -11.87
N GLU A 79 -26.73 -5.33 -10.60
CA GLU A 79 -28.14 -5.39 -10.21
C GLU A 79 -28.92 -4.14 -10.68
N GLU A 80 -28.35 -2.93 -10.54
CA GLU A 80 -28.98 -1.68 -10.98
C GLU A 80 -28.98 -1.50 -12.52
N ARG A 81 -28.17 -2.25 -13.29
CA ARG A 81 -28.26 -2.26 -14.76
C ARG A 81 -29.41 -3.12 -15.28
N GLU A 82 -29.89 -4.07 -14.49
CA GLU A 82 -30.94 -5.02 -14.87
C GLU A 82 -32.34 -4.52 -14.47
N GLU A 83 -32.44 -3.60 -13.49
CA GLU A 83 -33.69 -3.02 -12.98
C GLU A 83 -33.76 -1.47 -13.14
N GLU A 84 -34.28 -0.97 -14.28
CA GLU A 84 -34.78 0.42 -14.50
C GLU A 84 -33.73 1.58 -14.56
N VAL A 85 -33.87 2.73 -15.25
CA VAL A 85 -34.76 3.40 -16.23
C VAL A 85 -33.98 4.65 -16.68
N GLU A 86 -34.01 4.99 -17.99
CA GLU A 86 -33.58 6.25 -18.64
C GLU A 86 -32.23 6.92 -18.19
N PRO A 87 -31.29 7.20 -19.11
CA PRO A 87 -30.04 7.90 -18.79
C PRO A 87 -30.29 9.40 -18.51
N GLY A 88 -30.79 9.71 -17.32
CA GLY A 88 -30.67 11.04 -16.73
C GLY A 88 -29.20 11.40 -16.54
N PRO A 89 -28.81 12.69 -16.61
CA PRO A 89 -27.43 13.07 -16.38
C PRO A 89 -26.99 12.61 -14.99
N TYR A 90 -25.90 11.84 -14.92
CA TYR A 90 -25.24 11.34 -13.71
C TYR A 90 -24.69 12.51 -12.87
N ARG A 91 -25.58 13.35 -12.35
CA ARG A 91 -25.23 14.62 -11.71
C ARG A 91 -25.26 14.44 -10.21
N LYS A 92 -24.07 14.32 -9.61
CA LYS A 92 -23.87 14.34 -8.17
C LYS A 92 -24.38 15.65 -7.55
N ASP A 93 -24.92 15.55 -6.33
CA ASP A 93 -25.24 16.71 -5.52
C ASP A 93 -23.94 17.43 -5.13
N ASN A 94 -23.99 18.75 -4.88
CA ASN A 94 -22.85 19.50 -4.35
C ASN A 94 -22.67 19.20 -2.85
N THR A 95 -22.41 17.93 -2.56
CA THR A 95 -22.39 17.35 -1.23
C THR A 95 -21.03 16.70 -0.97
N ALA A 96 -20.50 16.92 0.23
CA ALA A 96 -19.30 16.29 0.74
C ALA A 96 -19.63 15.31 1.87
N VAL A 97 -18.96 14.17 1.91
CA VAL A 97 -19.06 13.20 3.02
C VAL A 97 -17.67 13.04 3.64
N VAL A 98 -17.56 13.25 4.94
CA VAL A 98 -16.28 13.24 5.65
C VAL A 98 -15.92 11.84 6.13
N TYR A 99 -14.68 11.44 5.84
CA TYR A 99 -14.10 10.17 6.27
C TYR A 99 -13.57 10.26 7.70
N GLY A 100 -14.41 9.93 8.66
CA GLY A 100 -14.01 9.78 10.06
C GLY A 100 -15.20 9.44 10.96
N LYS A 101 -15.23 8.23 11.53
CA LYS A 101 -16.38 7.74 12.31
C LYS A 101 -16.29 8.02 13.81
N GLN A 102 -15.20 8.62 14.28
CA GLN A 102 -14.92 8.88 15.69
C GLN A 102 -14.55 10.34 15.92
N ASP A 103 -15.04 10.94 17.01
CA ASP A 103 -14.87 12.36 17.33
C ASP A 103 -13.40 12.83 17.29
N TYR A 104 -12.48 12.05 17.85
CA TYR A 104 -11.05 12.41 17.88
C TYR A 104 -10.42 12.58 16.49
N MET A 105 -11.00 11.99 15.44
CA MET A 105 -10.48 12.12 14.06
C MET A 105 -10.72 13.53 13.51
N TRP A 106 -11.68 14.27 14.06
CA TRP A 106 -12.12 15.59 13.63
C TRP A 106 -11.39 16.72 14.36
N GLN A 107 -10.74 16.43 15.48
CA GLN A 107 -10.08 17.42 16.32
C GLN A 107 -8.97 18.16 15.56
N GLY A 108 -9.01 19.50 15.61
CA GLY A 108 -8.04 20.37 14.95
C GLY A 108 -8.23 20.47 13.43
N LYS A 109 -9.38 20.02 12.89
CA LYS A 109 -9.71 20.06 11.45
C LYS A 109 -10.77 21.09 11.09
N GLU A 110 -11.12 21.96 12.04
CA GLU A 110 -12.25 22.90 11.95
C GLU A 110 -12.09 23.83 10.75
N ARG A 111 -10.91 24.45 10.60
CA ARG A 111 -10.63 25.35 9.48
C ARG A 111 -10.69 24.65 8.13
N TYR A 112 -10.16 23.44 8.03
CA TYR A 112 -10.20 22.66 6.79
C TYR A 112 -11.64 22.33 6.37
N LEU A 113 -12.46 21.90 7.32
CA LEU A 113 -13.88 21.57 7.09
C LEU A 113 -14.75 22.80 6.84
N GLU A 114 -14.44 23.94 7.47
CA GLU A 114 -15.08 25.22 7.21
C GLU A 114 -14.91 25.63 5.74
N LEU A 115 -13.68 25.55 5.20
CA LEU A 115 -13.39 25.90 3.81
C LEU A 115 -14.13 25.02 2.80
N ILE A 116 -14.27 23.73 3.10
CA ILE A 116 -15.05 22.80 2.27
C ILE A 116 -16.53 23.15 2.34
N SER A 117 -17.03 23.43 3.54
CA SER A 117 -18.46 23.71 3.78
C SER A 117 -18.93 25.07 3.24
N GLN A 118 -18.01 25.95 2.84
CA GLN A 118 -18.33 27.17 2.10
C GLN A 118 -18.81 26.87 0.68
N GLU A 119 -18.44 25.72 0.12
CA GLU A 119 -18.67 25.37 -1.30
C GLU A 119 -19.57 24.13 -1.45
N LEU A 120 -19.71 23.29 -0.40
CA LEU A 120 -20.42 22.01 -0.40
C LEU A 120 -21.26 21.83 0.88
N GLU A 121 -22.44 21.21 0.78
CA GLU A 121 -23.14 20.70 1.97
C GLU A 121 -22.36 19.53 2.55
N THR A 122 -21.91 19.61 3.80
CA THR A 122 -20.97 18.62 4.37
C THR A 122 -21.63 17.72 5.40
N HIS A 123 -21.50 16.42 5.21
CA HIS A 123 -22.04 15.39 6.08
C HIS A 123 -20.96 14.59 6.80
N GLY A 124 -21.31 14.05 7.97
CA GLY A 124 -20.49 13.10 8.72
C GLY A 124 -21.29 11.87 9.14
N THR A 125 -20.59 10.78 9.45
CA THR A 125 -21.17 9.55 10.01
C THR A 125 -20.46 9.20 11.32
N VAL A 126 -20.54 10.12 12.28
CA VAL A 126 -19.75 10.08 13.52
C VAL A 126 -20.56 9.44 14.64
N TYR A 127 -19.94 8.48 15.33
CA TYR A 127 -20.53 7.85 16.51
C TYR A 127 -20.81 8.88 17.61
N GLN A 128 -22.00 8.81 18.19
CA GLN A 128 -22.42 9.64 19.32
C GLN A 128 -22.83 8.73 20.50
N PRO A 129 -22.05 8.71 21.59
CA PRO A 129 -22.44 7.97 22.79
C PRO A 129 -23.71 8.58 23.41
N PRO A 130 -24.56 7.78 24.07
CA PRO A 130 -25.69 8.31 24.83
C PRO A 130 -25.25 9.40 25.83
N GLY A 131 -25.94 10.54 25.81
CA GLY A 131 -25.64 11.67 26.69
C GLY A 131 -24.42 12.51 26.30
N HIS A 132 -23.74 12.20 25.20
CA HIS A 132 -22.60 12.96 24.71
C HIS A 132 -22.81 13.36 23.24
N SER A 133 -22.64 14.65 22.94
CA SER A 133 -22.60 15.12 21.55
C SER A 133 -21.16 15.12 21.05
N ALA A 134 -20.92 14.56 19.87
CA ALA A 134 -19.64 14.72 19.17
C ALA A 134 -19.37 16.22 18.94
N GLN A 135 -18.13 16.65 19.14
CA GLN A 135 -17.69 18.04 18.96
C GLN A 135 -17.42 18.31 17.48
N LEU A 136 -18.50 18.37 16.70
CA LEU A 136 -18.46 18.66 15.27
C LEU A 136 -18.73 20.14 15.02
N PRO A 137 -18.14 20.74 13.96
CA PRO A 137 -18.55 22.06 13.51
C PRO A 137 -20.06 22.11 13.24
N SER A 138 -20.72 23.21 13.59
CA SER A 138 -22.19 23.33 13.55
C SER A 138 -22.80 23.19 12.14
N ASN A 139 -22.00 23.41 11.11
CA ASN A 139 -22.32 23.27 9.70
C ASN A 139 -22.21 21.83 9.17
N ILE A 140 -21.88 20.84 10.02
CA ILE A 140 -21.80 19.43 9.64
C ILE A 140 -23.12 18.73 9.94
N ILE A 141 -23.72 18.12 8.93
CA ILE A 141 -24.91 17.27 9.09
C ILE A 141 -24.45 15.86 9.47
N ASN A 142 -24.53 15.53 10.76
CA ASN A 142 -24.15 14.21 11.24
C ASN A 142 -25.32 13.22 11.14
N HIS A 143 -25.10 12.09 10.46
CA HIS A 143 -26.08 11.00 10.32
C HIS A 143 -25.94 9.91 11.39
N GLY A 144 -24.95 10.02 12.28
CA GLY A 144 -24.60 8.92 13.18
C GLY A 144 -23.93 7.77 12.44
N LEU A 145 -23.87 6.59 13.07
CA LEU A 145 -23.40 5.39 12.38
C LEU A 145 -24.50 4.85 11.47
N LEU A 146 -24.17 4.77 10.18
CA LEU A 146 -25.05 4.20 9.15
C LEU A 146 -24.75 2.72 8.94
N THR A 147 -25.74 1.97 8.46
CA THR A 147 -25.50 0.65 7.84
C THR A 147 -24.70 0.83 6.55
N GLN A 148 -24.14 -0.26 6.03
CA GLN A 148 -23.39 -0.23 4.78
C GLN A 148 -24.24 0.32 3.63
N ASP A 149 -25.46 -0.21 3.41
CA ASP A 149 -26.37 0.26 2.35
C ASP A 149 -26.69 1.76 2.46
N GLN A 150 -26.98 2.24 3.66
CA GLN A 150 -27.28 3.66 3.90
C GLN A 150 -26.06 4.55 3.62
N PHE A 151 -24.86 4.07 3.97
CA PHE A 151 -23.62 4.79 3.68
C PHE A 151 -23.33 4.83 2.17
N LEU A 152 -23.55 3.73 1.45
CA LEU A 152 -23.41 3.69 -0.01
C LEU A 152 -24.43 4.60 -0.70
N GLN A 153 -25.69 4.63 -0.24
CA GLN A 153 -26.70 5.57 -0.75
C GLN A 153 -26.29 7.03 -0.56
N LEU A 154 -25.69 7.37 0.58
CA LEU A 154 -25.15 8.70 0.84
C LEU A 154 -23.99 9.03 -0.14
N LEU A 155 -23.07 8.09 -0.36
CA LEU A 155 -21.97 8.25 -1.31
C LEU A 155 -22.42 8.31 -2.78
N ARG A 156 -23.50 7.61 -3.16
CA ARG A 156 -24.09 7.70 -4.51
C ARG A 156 -24.53 9.12 -4.86
N ARG A 157 -24.93 9.91 -3.87
CA ARG A 157 -25.32 11.32 -4.06
C ARG A 157 -24.14 12.28 -3.92
N ALA A 158 -23.19 11.96 -3.06
CA ALA A 158 -22.04 12.82 -2.77
C ALA A 158 -21.12 13.02 -3.98
N LYS A 159 -20.56 14.23 -4.07
CA LYS A 159 -19.53 14.58 -5.06
C LYS A 159 -18.13 14.41 -4.52
N VAL A 160 -17.91 14.68 -3.23
CA VAL A 160 -16.58 14.65 -2.61
C VAL A 160 -16.58 13.78 -1.37
N PHE A 161 -15.60 12.87 -1.28
CA PHE A 161 -15.30 12.15 -0.05
C PHE A 161 -14.05 12.76 0.58
N VAL A 162 -14.15 13.22 1.83
CA VAL A 162 -13.17 14.13 2.45
C VAL A 162 -12.37 13.40 3.51
N GLY A 163 -11.10 13.14 3.24
CA GLY A 163 -10.12 12.62 4.18
C GLY A 163 -9.71 13.63 5.26
N LEU A 164 -9.59 13.16 6.50
CA LEU A 164 -9.13 13.94 7.66
C LEU A 164 -7.66 13.66 8.04
N GLY A 165 -7.01 12.72 7.35
CA GLY A 165 -5.64 12.29 7.63
C GLY A 165 -5.55 11.06 8.52
N PHE A 166 -6.68 10.56 9.02
CA PHE A 166 -6.83 9.27 9.70
C PHE A 166 -8.28 8.77 9.52
N PRO A 167 -8.54 7.45 9.38
CA PRO A 167 -7.57 6.35 9.36
C PRO A 167 -6.76 6.27 8.06
N TYR A 168 -5.60 5.62 8.13
CA TYR A 168 -4.69 5.41 7.00
C TYR A 168 -5.10 4.18 6.20
N GLU A 169 -5.02 4.26 4.86
CA GLU A 169 -5.09 3.08 3.97
C GLU A 169 -6.27 2.14 4.29
N GLY A 170 -7.47 2.71 4.44
CA GLY A 170 -8.71 1.95 4.61
C GLY A 170 -9.46 1.76 3.29
N PRO A 171 -10.50 0.91 3.24
CA PRO A 171 -11.24 0.61 2.02
C PRO A 171 -12.17 1.74 1.55
N ALA A 172 -12.74 2.53 2.48
CA ALA A 172 -13.79 3.51 2.19
C ALA A 172 -13.47 4.53 1.07
N PRO A 173 -12.22 5.02 0.90
CA PRO A 173 -11.89 5.85 -0.25
C PRO A 173 -12.07 5.15 -1.60
N LEU A 174 -11.80 3.84 -1.71
CA LEU A 174 -12.04 3.09 -2.95
C LEU A 174 -13.53 2.91 -3.20
N GLU A 175 -14.31 2.62 -2.16
CA GLU A 175 -15.78 2.54 -2.22
C GLU A 175 -16.39 3.85 -2.73
N ALA A 176 -15.92 4.98 -2.20
CA ALA A 176 -16.36 6.30 -2.65
C ALA A 176 -15.99 6.59 -4.11
N ILE A 177 -14.77 6.26 -4.54
CA ILE A 177 -14.33 6.44 -5.94
C ILE A 177 -15.13 5.52 -6.88
N ALA A 178 -15.40 4.29 -6.47
CA ALA A 178 -16.23 3.34 -7.21
C ALA A 178 -17.65 3.88 -7.42
N LEU A 179 -18.21 4.63 -6.47
CA LEU A 179 -19.50 5.31 -6.64
C LEU A 179 -19.40 6.66 -7.37
N GLY A 180 -18.23 7.08 -7.84
CA GLY A 180 -18.04 8.33 -8.59
C GLY A 180 -17.84 9.58 -7.71
N CYS A 181 -17.47 9.42 -6.44
CA CYS A 181 -16.97 10.53 -5.63
C CYS A 181 -15.52 10.88 -6.00
N VAL A 182 -15.16 12.14 -5.87
CA VAL A 182 -13.76 12.55 -5.81
C VAL A 182 -13.25 12.43 -4.38
N PHE A 183 -12.14 11.70 -4.17
CA PHE A 183 -11.49 11.61 -2.87
C PHE A 183 -10.51 12.77 -2.67
N LEU A 184 -10.83 13.68 -1.76
CA LEU A 184 -9.97 14.75 -1.30
C LEU A 184 -9.21 14.28 -0.07
N GLN A 185 -7.89 14.16 -0.15
CA GLN A 185 -7.07 13.61 0.93
C GLN A 185 -5.93 14.53 1.38
N PRO A 186 -5.52 14.43 2.66
CA PRO A 186 -4.35 15.16 3.15
C PRO A 186 -3.02 14.59 2.64
N ARG A 187 -2.09 15.50 2.31
CA ARG A 187 -0.65 15.24 2.20
C ARG A 187 -0.03 15.21 3.59
N PHE A 188 0.98 14.38 3.78
CA PHE A 188 1.84 14.37 4.96
C PHE A 188 3.24 14.86 4.59
N GLN A 189 3.62 16.00 5.16
CA GLN A 189 4.96 16.54 5.03
C GLN A 189 5.48 16.96 6.43
N PRO A 190 6.49 16.26 6.97
CA PRO A 190 7.14 15.07 6.42
C PRO A 190 6.19 13.86 6.32
N PRO A 191 6.50 12.85 5.46
CA PRO A 191 5.78 11.59 5.44
C PRO A 191 5.72 10.92 6.82
N ARG A 192 4.63 10.20 7.10
CA ARG A 192 4.46 9.47 8.37
C ARG A 192 5.18 8.13 8.32
N SER A 193 5.81 7.73 9.41
CA SER A 193 6.49 6.44 9.56
C SER A 193 6.48 6.01 11.02
N SER A 194 7.09 4.86 11.32
CA SER A 194 7.31 4.38 12.68
C SER A 194 8.17 5.30 13.55
N GLU A 195 8.90 6.24 12.95
CA GLU A 195 9.77 7.19 13.64
C GLU A 195 9.03 8.43 14.18
N ASN A 196 7.94 8.83 13.51
CA ASN A 196 7.27 10.11 13.78
C ASN A 196 5.74 10.00 13.97
N SER A 197 5.20 8.78 14.03
CA SER A 197 3.77 8.53 14.24
C SER A 197 3.54 7.41 15.25
N ASP A 198 2.80 7.71 16.32
CA ASP A 198 2.44 6.73 17.34
C ASP A 198 1.67 5.53 16.77
N PHE A 199 0.85 5.75 15.73
CA PHE A 199 0.13 4.66 15.06
C PHE A 199 1.07 3.67 14.38
N TYR A 200 2.14 4.16 13.73
CA TYR A 200 3.11 3.32 13.04
C TYR A 200 4.22 2.79 13.96
N LYS A 201 4.34 3.33 15.18
CA LYS A 201 5.35 2.92 16.15
C LYS A 201 5.27 1.42 16.43
N GLY A 202 6.41 0.75 16.31
CA GLY A 202 6.55 -0.68 16.54
C GLY A 202 6.04 -1.58 15.41
N LYS A 203 5.40 -1.06 14.35
CA LYS A 203 5.07 -1.85 13.15
C LYS A 203 6.35 -2.34 12.46
N PRO A 204 6.36 -3.54 11.84
CA PRO A 204 7.57 -4.18 11.33
C PRO A 204 7.97 -3.67 9.93
N THR A 205 8.00 -2.35 9.76
CA THR A 205 8.31 -1.68 8.48
C THR A 205 8.88 -0.27 8.73
N THR A 206 9.78 0.15 7.85
CA THR A 206 10.32 1.51 7.76
C THR A 206 9.59 2.37 6.71
N ARG A 207 8.52 1.85 6.10
CA ARG A 207 7.78 2.52 5.04
C ARG A 207 7.30 3.91 5.47
N GLN A 208 7.49 4.86 4.55
CA GLN A 208 7.03 6.22 4.69
C GLN A 208 5.71 6.42 3.93
N VAL A 209 4.76 7.10 4.56
CA VAL A 209 3.38 7.30 4.10
C VAL A 209 3.21 8.79 3.79
N SER A 210 3.12 9.14 2.50
CA SER A 210 3.10 10.53 2.00
C SER A 210 1.74 11.22 2.03
N SER A 211 0.66 10.45 2.19
CA SER A 211 -0.72 10.93 2.21
C SER A 211 -1.60 9.96 2.99
N GLN A 212 -2.86 10.32 3.26
CA GLN A 212 -3.78 9.44 3.99
C GLN A 212 -3.96 8.07 3.30
N HIS A 213 -3.93 8.03 1.97
CA HIS A 213 -4.08 6.81 1.18
C HIS A 213 -3.10 6.80 -0.02
N PRO A 214 -1.82 6.41 0.19
CA PRO A 214 -0.81 6.44 -0.87
C PRO A 214 -1.16 5.64 -2.11
N TYR A 215 -1.87 4.51 -1.98
CA TYR A 215 -2.35 3.77 -3.14
C TYR A 215 -3.29 4.61 -4.03
N ALA A 216 -4.20 5.37 -3.42
CA ALA A 216 -5.15 6.21 -4.15
C ALA A 216 -4.41 7.39 -4.80
N GLU A 217 -3.40 7.93 -4.12
CA GLU A 217 -2.52 8.96 -4.68
C GLU A 217 -1.74 8.46 -5.90
N GLU A 218 -1.07 7.30 -5.78
CA GLU A 218 -0.08 6.83 -6.74
C GLU A 218 -0.69 6.05 -7.91
N PHE A 219 -1.71 5.20 -7.66
CA PHE A 219 -2.25 4.27 -8.66
C PHE A 219 -3.58 4.73 -9.27
N ILE A 220 -4.29 5.67 -8.64
CA ILE A 220 -5.53 6.25 -9.16
C ILE A 220 -5.30 7.69 -9.60
N GLY A 221 -4.88 8.56 -8.67
CA GLY A 221 -4.56 9.95 -8.95
C GLY A 221 -5.74 10.77 -9.48
N LYS A 222 -5.44 11.93 -10.07
CA LYS A 222 -6.45 12.80 -10.69
C LYS A 222 -7.07 12.12 -11.93
N PRO A 223 -8.35 12.36 -12.22
CA PRO A 223 -9.25 13.31 -11.55
C PRO A 223 -9.93 12.79 -10.27
N TYR A 224 -9.82 11.50 -9.96
CA TYR A 224 -10.53 10.84 -8.86
C TYR A 224 -9.98 11.19 -7.48
N VAL A 225 -8.68 11.45 -7.37
CA VAL A 225 -7.99 11.66 -6.11
C VAL A 225 -7.20 12.97 -6.15
N TRP A 226 -7.45 13.82 -5.16
CA TRP A 226 -6.77 15.10 -5.00
C TRP A 226 -6.09 15.15 -3.63
N THR A 227 -4.77 15.32 -3.63
CA THR A 227 -3.97 15.41 -2.41
C THR A 227 -3.61 16.86 -2.10
N VAL A 228 -4.01 17.36 -0.93
CA VAL A 228 -3.84 18.76 -0.50
C VAL A 228 -3.06 18.89 0.80
N ASP A 229 -2.38 20.02 1.00
CA ASP A 229 -1.93 20.43 2.33
C ASP A 229 -3.10 21.05 3.10
N MET A 230 -3.60 20.35 4.12
CA MET A 230 -4.74 20.82 4.93
C MET A 230 -4.49 22.16 5.65
N THR A 231 -3.22 22.52 5.88
CA THR A 231 -2.86 23.77 6.57
C THR A 231 -2.83 24.96 5.62
N ASN A 232 -2.72 24.70 4.32
CA ASN A 232 -2.71 25.71 3.29
C ASN A 232 -4.13 26.02 2.81
N THR A 233 -4.69 27.12 3.32
CA THR A 233 -6.06 27.55 2.98
C THR A 233 -6.28 27.71 1.47
N THR A 234 -5.30 28.25 0.74
CA THR A 234 -5.40 28.46 -0.70
C THR A 234 -5.44 27.13 -1.45
N ASP A 235 -4.56 26.19 -1.09
CA ASP A 235 -4.49 24.85 -1.72
C ASP A 235 -5.84 24.12 -1.59
N VAL A 236 -6.45 24.17 -0.39
CA VAL A 236 -7.77 23.58 -0.13
C VAL A 236 -8.85 24.26 -0.97
N GLN A 237 -8.97 25.60 -0.93
CA GLN A 237 -10.03 26.32 -1.64
C GLN A 237 -9.95 26.15 -3.16
N GLU A 238 -8.76 26.28 -3.74
CA GLU A 238 -8.55 26.13 -5.18
C GLU A 238 -8.82 24.69 -5.62
N THR A 239 -8.39 23.71 -4.82
CA THR A 239 -8.66 22.30 -5.10
C THR A 239 -10.15 21.99 -5.05
N VAL A 240 -10.88 22.42 -4.01
CA VAL A 240 -12.33 22.19 -3.90
C VAL A 240 -13.07 22.80 -5.10
N ARG A 241 -12.72 24.03 -5.50
CA ARG A 241 -13.30 24.66 -6.70
C ARG A 241 -12.96 23.93 -7.99
N ALA A 242 -11.74 23.39 -8.11
CA ALA A 242 -11.36 22.58 -9.25
C ALA A 242 -12.16 21.28 -9.31
N ILE A 243 -12.36 20.60 -8.16
CA ILE A 243 -13.19 19.40 -8.05
C ILE A 243 -14.64 19.68 -8.46
N LEU A 244 -15.22 20.81 -8.03
CA LEU A 244 -16.58 21.21 -8.42
C LEU A 244 -16.77 21.34 -9.94
N ARG A 245 -15.72 21.69 -10.67
CA ARG A 245 -15.71 21.84 -12.14
C ARG A 245 -15.30 20.56 -12.88
N THR A 246 -14.87 19.53 -12.16
CA THR A 246 -14.41 18.28 -12.73
C THR A 246 -15.55 17.28 -12.78
N GLU A 247 -15.76 16.66 -13.93
CA GLU A 247 -16.67 15.53 -14.09
C GLU A 247 -15.88 14.23 -13.91
N VAL A 248 -16.40 13.32 -13.09
CA VAL A 248 -15.78 12.04 -12.76
C VAL A 248 -16.82 10.95 -12.88
N LYS A 249 -16.44 9.84 -13.52
CA LYS A 249 -17.28 8.64 -13.64
C LYS A 249 -16.97 7.68 -12.49
N PRO A 250 -17.88 6.80 -12.10
CA PRO A 250 -17.55 5.60 -11.32
C PRO A 250 -16.28 4.91 -11.82
N PHE A 251 -15.37 4.54 -10.92
CA PHE A 251 -14.13 3.84 -11.28
C PHE A 251 -13.68 2.88 -10.17
N THR A 252 -13.49 1.62 -10.54
CA THR A 252 -12.90 0.60 -9.66
C THR A 252 -11.64 0.05 -10.34
N PRO A 253 -10.44 0.15 -9.71
CA PRO A 253 -9.26 -0.48 -10.25
C PRO A 253 -9.47 -1.99 -10.39
N ARG A 254 -9.05 -2.58 -11.52
CA ARG A 254 -9.30 -4.00 -11.82
C ARG A 254 -8.88 -4.93 -10.67
N GLU A 255 -7.75 -4.68 -10.03
CA GLU A 255 -7.24 -5.48 -8.90
C GLU A 255 -8.12 -5.46 -7.63
N PHE A 256 -9.07 -4.54 -7.53
CA PHE A 256 -10.09 -4.46 -6.48
C PHE A 256 -11.50 -4.88 -6.95
N THR A 257 -11.62 -5.45 -8.15
CA THR A 257 -12.85 -6.11 -8.63
C THR A 257 -12.84 -7.59 -8.23
N SER A 258 -14.01 -8.24 -8.24
CA SER A 258 -14.13 -9.69 -8.00
C SER A 258 -13.27 -10.51 -8.96
N GLU A 259 -13.30 -10.20 -10.26
CA GLU A 259 -12.48 -10.88 -11.28
C GLU A 259 -10.98 -10.69 -11.01
N GLY A 260 -10.56 -9.45 -10.73
CA GLY A 260 -9.14 -9.17 -10.46
C GLY A 260 -8.63 -9.83 -9.19
N MET A 261 -9.43 -9.87 -8.12
CA MET A 261 -9.04 -10.59 -6.91
C MET A 261 -8.98 -12.10 -7.14
N LEU A 262 -9.96 -12.69 -7.86
CA LEU A 262 -9.95 -14.12 -8.19
C LEU A 262 -8.75 -14.49 -9.05
N GLU A 263 -8.41 -13.70 -10.07
CA GLU A 263 -7.21 -13.92 -10.90
C GLU A 263 -5.94 -13.92 -10.05
N ARG A 264 -5.79 -12.95 -9.16
CA ARG A 264 -4.62 -12.81 -8.28
C ARG A 264 -4.51 -13.98 -7.30
N VAL A 265 -5.60 -14.33 -6.62
CA VAL A 265 -5.64 -15.43 -5.66
C VAL A 265 -5.42 -16.76 -6.36
N HIS A 266 -6.01 -16.97 -7.54
CA HIS A 266 -5.79 -18.16 -8.36
C HIS A 266 -4.32 -18.33 -8.74
N ALA A 267 -3.65 -17.26 -9.19
CA ALA A 267 -2.23 -17.29 -9.51
C ALA A 267 -1.37 -17.63 -8.29
N TYR A 268 -1.66 -17.06 -7.11
CA TYR A 268 -0.94 -17.39 -5.87
C TYR A 268 -1.14 -18.84 -5.45
N ILE A 269 -2.35 -19.38 -5.52
CA ILE A 269 -2.62 -20.78 -5.15
C ILE A 269 -1.92 -21.74 -6.11
N THR A 270 -1.89 -21.40 -7.41
CA THR A 270 -1.36 -22.28 -8.45
C THR A 270 0.17 -22.26 -8.50
N HIS A 271 0.77 -21.08 -8.36
CA HIS A 271 2.18 -20.88 -8.72
C HIS A 271 3.10 -20.48 -7.56
N GLN A 272 2.56 -19.88 -6.48
CA GLN A 272 3.40 -19.41 -5.38
C GLN A 272 3.72 -20.54 -4.40
N ASP A 273 4.85 -21.21 -4.60
CA ASP A 273 5.32 -22.29 -3.73
C ASP A 273 6.51 -21.86 -2.85
N PHE A 274 6.38 -22.07 -1.53
CA PHE A 274 7.44 -21.86 -0.55
C PHE A 274 7.88 -23.15 0.15
N CYS A 275 7.26 -24.29 -0.20
CA CYS A 275 7.53 -25.60 0.39
C CYS A 275 8.60 -26.37 -0.36
N SER A 276 8.87 -26.03 -1.62
CA SER A 276 10.05 -26.53 -2.32
C SER A 276 11.35 -26.07 -1.64
N VAL A 277 12.35 -26.95 -1.65
CA VAL A 277 13.73 -26.64 -1.24
C VAL A 277 14.52 -25.92 -2.34
N SER A 278 14.00 -25.91 -3.57
CA SER A 278 14.60 -25.19 -4.70
C SER A 278 14.35 -23.69 -4.61
N PHE A 279 15.07 -22.91 -5.44
CA PHE A 279 14.72 -21.50 -5.62
C PHE A 279 13.32 -21.36 -6.25
N PRO A 280 12.64 -20.23 -6.03
CA PRO A 280 11.35 -19.95 -6.65
C PRO A 280 11.48 -19.95 -8.18
N THR A 281 10.55 -20.62 -8.86
CA THR A 281 10.42 -20.61 -10.33
C THR A 281 9.34 -19.64 -10.82
N TRP A 282 8.55 -19.07 -9.90
CA TRP A 282 7.51 -18.10 -10.17
C TRP A 282 7.74 -16.82 -9.33
N PRO A 283 7.65 -15.62 -9.94
CA PRO A 283 7.48 -15.38 -11.38
C PRO A 283 8.68 -15.88 -12.22
N PRO A 284 8.52 -16.08 -13.54
CA PRO A 284 9.57 -16.64 -14.38
C PRO A 284 10.78 -15.69 -14.49
N GLU A 285 11.98 -16.26 -14.68
CA GLU A 285 13.23 -15.48 -14.86
C GLU A 285 13.14 -14.49 -16.05
N SER A 286 12.34 -14.80 -17.08
CA SER A 286 12.08 -13.90 -18.22
C SER A 286 11.47 -12.55 -17.81
N ALA A 287 10.79 -12.49 -16.66
CA ALA A 287 10.22 -11.27 -16.11
C ALA A 287 11.29 -10.35 -15.49
N LEU A 288 12.48 -10.88 -15.20
CA LEU A 288 13.54 -10.13 -14.53
C LEU A 288 14.05 -8.96 -15.38
N ARG A 289 14.04 -7.78 -14.78
CA ARG A 289 14.71 -6.57 -15.27
C ARG A 289 15.67 -6.09 -14.18
N ILE A 290 16.96 -6.24 -14.43
CA ILE A 290 17.99 -5.87 -13.44
C ILE A 290 18.28 -4.38 -13.56
N HIS A 291 18.17 -3.66 -12.45
CA HIS A 291 18.56 -2.25 -12.35
C HIS A 291 19.63 -2.05 -11.29
N LEU A 292 20.58 -1.15 -11.54
CA LEU A 292 21.54 -0.70 -10.54
C LEU A 292 21.09 0.63 -9.93
N GLY A 293 20.69 0.59 -8.66
CA GLY A 293 20.22 1.77 -7.95
C GLY A 293 21.31 2.85 -7.80
N PRO A 294 20.95 4.14 -7.84
CA PRO A 294 21.80 5.21 -7.31
C PRO A 294 22.05 5.02 -5.80
N LEU A 295 23.09 5.67 -5.27
CA LEU A 295 23.30 5.75 -3.82
C LEU A 295 22.08 6.40 -3.14
N GLY A 296 21.73 5.93 -1.96
CA GLY A 296 20.60 6.42 -1.17
C GLY A 296 19.22 6.08 -1.76
N GLN A 297 19.13 5.10 -2.67
CA GLN A 297 17.85 4.67 -3.26
C GLN A 297 17.58 3.20 -2.97
N SER A 298 16.33 2.89 -2.63
CA SER A 298 15.86 1.51 -2.41
C SER A 298 15.49 0.84 -3.73
N CYS A 299 15.38 -0.49 -3.73
CA CYS A 299 14.89 -1.18 -4.91
C CYS A 299 13.41 -0.87 -5.21
N VAL A 300 12.61 -0.56 -4.18
CA VAL A 300 11.25 -0.02 -4.37
C VAL A 300 11.27 1.23 -5.25
N SER A 301 12.09 2.24 -4.91
CA SER A 301 12.12 3.50 -5.65
C SER A 301 12.77 3.38 -7.03
N VAL A 302 13.77 2.50 -7.16
CA VAL A 302 14.44 2.23 -8.45
C VAL A 302 13.48 1.58 -9.43
N CYS A 303 12.79 0.50 -9.04
CA CYS A 303 11.83 -0.16 -9.92
C CYS A 303 10.65 0.75 -10.25
N ARG A 304 10.12 1.48 -9.26
CA ARG A 304 8.99 2.41 -9.47
C ARG A 304 9.31 3.49 -10.50
N ARG A 305 10.50 4.11 -10.44
CA ARG A 305 10.91 5.13 -11.44
C ARG A 305 11.06 4.58 -12.85
N ALA A 306 11.24 3.28 -12.99
CA ALA A 306 11.25 2.58 -14.28
C ALA A 306 9.85 2.09 -14.70
N SER A 307 8.78 2.47 -13.99
CA SER A 307 7.41 1.95 -14.18
C SER A 307 7.34 0.43 -14.01
N LEU A 308 8.12 -0.10 -13.07
CA LEU A 308 8.18 -1.51 -12.69
C LEU A 308 7.92 -1.67 -11.19
N VAL A 309 7.74 -2.91 -10.73
CA VAL A 309 7.69 -3.26 -9.31
C VAL A 309 8.91 -4.10 -8.93
N CYS A 310 9.42 -3.94 -7.72
CA CYS A 310 10.50 -4.80 -7.22
C CYS A 310 9.95 -6.21 -6.99
N GLU A 311 10.72 -7.23 -7.38
CA GLU A 311 10.33 -8.64 -7.29
C GLU A 311 11.34 -9.43 -6.44
N PRO A 312 11.05 -9.62 -5.14
CA PRO A 312 12.02 -10.21 -4.24
C PRO A 312 12.28 -11.69 -4.51
N ALA A 313 11.35 -12.43 -5.14
CA ALA A 313 11.58 -13.83 -5.50
C ALA A 313 12.76 -13.99 -6.47
N LEU A 314 13.08 -12.96 -7.26
CA LEU A 314 14.11 -13.00 -8.30
C LEU A 314 15.50 -12.53 -7.81
N PHE A 315 15.66 -12.11 -6.54
CA PHE A 315 16.97 -11.68 -6.02
C PHE A 315 18.07 -12.73 -6.19
N HIS A 316 17.72 -14.01 -6.12
CA HIS A 316 18.69 -15.10 -6.22
C HIS A 316 19.42 -15.12 -7.59
N HIS A 317 18.79 -14.65 -8.67
CA HIS A 317 19.43 -14.50 -10.00
C HIS A 317 20.48 -13.38 -10.05
N LEU A 318 20.42 -12.43 -9.10
CA LEU A 318 21.34 -11.29 -8.98
C LEU A 318 22.46 -11.58 -7.97
N ASN A 319 22.32 -12.63 -7.17
CA ASN A 319 23.26 -12.94 -6.09
C ASN A 319 24.45 -13.79 -6.55
N ASN A 320 25.12 -13.38 -7.63
CA ASN A 320 26.30 -14.05 -8.19
C ASN A 320 27.22 -13.04 -8.92
N PRO A 321 28.52 -13.35 -9.10
CA PRO A 321 29.47 -12.45 -9.76
C PRO A 321 29.11 -12.08 -11.21
N ALA A 322 28.45 -12.99 -11.93
CA ALA A 322 28.06 -12.75 -13.31
C ALA A 322 27.00 -11.63 -13.41
N ALA A 323 26.14 -11.46 -12.41
CA ALA A 323 25.15 -10.39 -12.38
C ALA A 323 25.78 -8.99 -12.41
N PHE A 324 26.89 -8.78 -11.69
CA PHE A 324 27.65 -7.52 -11.72
C PHE A 324 28.27 -7.29 -13.10
N THR A 325 28.86 -8.34 -13.67
CA THR A 325 29.49 -8.28 -15.00
C THR A 325 28.49 -7.93 -16.10
N ARG A 326 27.26 -8.48 -16.04
CA ARG A 326 26.17 -8.14 -16.97
C ARG A 326 25.75 -6.66 -16.91
N LEU A 327 25.96 -6.01 -15.76
CA LEU A 327 25.72 -4.57 -15.57
C LEU A 327 26.95 -3.71 -15.93
N GLY A 328 27.99 -4.31 -16.53
CA GLY A 328 29.23 -3.61 -16.85
C GLY A 328 30.06 -3.22 -15.63
N LEU A 329 29.79 -3.81 -14.46
CA LEU A 329 30.55 -3.58 -13.24
C LEU A 329 31.68 -4.60 -13.15
N SER A 330 32.86 -4.14 -12.75
CA SER A 330 33.96 -5.04 -12.41
C SER A 330 34.37 -4.85 -10.96
N CYS A 331 34.33 -5.96 -10.24
CA CYS A 331 34.55 -6.05 -8.81
C CYS A 331 36.04 -6.25 -8.50
N SER A 332 36.67 -5.33 -7.78
CA SER A 332 38.05 -5.51 -7.30
C SER A 332 38.12 -6.52 -6.15
N SER A 333 37.06 -6.59 -5.34
CA SER A 333 36.88 -7.60 -4.29
C SER A 333 35.41 -8.03 -4.23
N MET A 334 35.19 -9.23 -3.71
CA MET A 334 33.87 -9.81 -3.54
C MET A 334 33.67 -10.21 -2.08
N ASP A 335 32.71 -9.59 -1.41
CA ASP A 335 32.30 -9.91 -0.05
C ASP A 335 31.15 -10.94 -0.12
N GLN A 336 31.46 -12.22 0.12
CA GLN A 336 30.49 -13.33 -0.06
C GLN A 336 29.62 -13.63 1.18
N GLU A 337 29.97 -13.08 2.35
CA GLU A 337 29.31 -13.38 3.63
C GLU A 337 28.71 -12.13 4.27
N VAL A 338 27.89 -11.38 3.53
CA VAL A 338 27.25 -10.19 4.08
C VAL A 338 25.83 -10.52 4.55
N ASP A 339 25.64 -10.56 5.86
CA ASP A 339 24.32 -10.63 6.48
C ASP A 339 23.73 -9.22 6.62
N ASN A 340 23.28 -8.64 5.51
CA ASN A 340 22.69 -7.30 5.50
C ASN A 340 21.59 -7.21 4.44
N HIS A 341 20.39 -6.77 4.82
CA HIS A 341 19.24 -6.70 3.92
C HIS A 341 19.41 -5.79 2.70
N LEU A 342 20.45 -4.95 2.68
CA LEU A 342 20.76 -4.05 1.58
C LEU A 342 21.47 -4.75 0.40
N PHE A 343 21.90 -6.00 0.55
CA PHE A 343 22.66 -6.76 -0.45
C PHE A 343 21.75 -7.68 -1.30
N PRO A 344 22.11 -7.97 -2.58
CA PRO A 344 23.39 -7.74 -3.25
C PRO A 344 23.60 -6.28 -3.64
N ALA A 345 24.83 -5.80 -3.49
CA ALA A 345 25.14 -4.39 -3.70
C ALA A 345 26.58 -4.16 -4.18
N TYR A 346 26.79 -3.01 -4.81
CA TYR A 346 28.07 -2.55 -5.34
C TYR A 346 28.46 -1.24 -4.66
N SER A 347 29.66 -1.20 -4.07
CA SER A 347 30.29 0.04 -3.62
C SER A 347 31.16 0.61 -4.73
N PRO A 348 30.90 1.85 -5.19
CA PRO A 348 31.79 2.51 -6.15
C PRO A 348 33.18 2.79 -5.55
N TRP A 349 33.29 2.92 -4.21
CA TRP A 349 34.58 3.11 -3.56
C TRP A 349 35.29 1.77 -3.39
N GLY A 350 36.46 1.65 -4.03
CA GLY A 350 37.21 0.40 -4.09
C GLY A 350 36.57 -0.68 -4.98
N ARG A 351 35.47 -0.36 -5.70
CA ARG A 351 34.78 -1.27 -6.62
C ARG A 351 34.45 -2.62 -5.95
N ARG A 352 33.95 -2.58 -4.72
CA ARG A 352 33.61 -3.77 -3.94
C ARG A 352 32.22 -4.26 -4.31
N CYS A 353 32.07 -5.55 -4.54
CA CYS A 353 30.78 -6.19 -4.74
C CYS A 353 30.47 -7.05 -3.52
N GLY A 354 29.22 -7.08 -3.09
CA GLY A 354 28.80 -7.98 -2.02
C GLY A 354 27.60 -8.81 -2.41
N LEU A 355 27.62 -10.05 -1.95
CA LEU A 355 26.55 -11.02 -2.09
C LEU A 355 25.85 -11.19 -0.74
N GLN A 356 24.54 -11.44 -0.79
CA GLN A 356 23.74 -11.80 0.37
C GLN A 356 24.00 -13.26 0.74
N ARG A 357 24.24 -13.52 2.03
CA ARG A 357 24.32 -14.89 2.56
C ARG A 357 22.99 -15.41 3.08
N GLU A 358 22.29 -14.58 3.86
CA GLU A 358 21.02 -14.93 4.47
C GLU A 358 19.87 -14.63 3.50
N ARG A 359 19.24 -15.68 2.95
CA ARG A 359 18.18 -15.56 1.94
C ARG A 359 16.97 -14.80 2.46
N LEU A 360 16.67 -14.91 3.77
CA LEU A 360 15.54 -14.19 4.37
C LEU A 360 15.77 -12.67 4.51
N LEU A 361 16.98 -12.18 4.19
CA LEU A 361 17.31 -10.77 4.19
C LEU A 361 17.27 -10.13 2.80
N PHE A 362 17.02 -10.87 1.72
CA PHE A 362 16.72 -10.22 0.44
C PHE A 362 15.55 -9.25 0.61
N SER A 363 15.74 -7.99 0.21
CA SER A 363 14.81 -6.91 0.54
C SER A 363 14.67 -5.89 -0.57
N CYS A 364 13.45 -5.59 -1.01
CA CYS A 364 13.15 -4.45 -1.84
C CYS A 364 13.30 -3.14 -1.06
N ALA A 365 12.86 -3.13 0.20
CA ALA A 365 13.01 -2.02 1.13
C ALA A 365 14.48 -1.79 1.54
N GLY A 366 14.76 -0.60 2.07
CA GLY A 366 16.08 -0.18 2.52
C GLY A 366 16.91 0.52 1.43
N SER A 367 17.57 1.60 1.84
CA SER A 367 18.49 2.39 1.02
C SER A 367 19.81 2.58 1.76
N ASP A 368 20.91 2.64 1.03
CA ASP A 368 22.25 2.78 1.58
C ASP A 368 22.96 3.97 0.91
N PRO A 369 23.51 4.94 1.67
CA PRO A 369 24.26 6.05 1.08
C PRO A 369 25.64 5.60 0.54
N VAL A 370 26.09 4.41 0.94
CA VAL A 370 27.38 3.83 0.60
C VAL A 370 27.26 2.80 -0.54
N HIS A 371 26.21 1.99 -0.55
CA HIS A 371 26.08 0.89 -1.50
C HIS A 371 25.00 1.15 -2.55
N ARG A 372 25.34 0.92 -3.82
CA ARG A 372 24.40 0.86 -4.94
C ARG A 372 23.77 -0.51 -5.00
N ARG A 373 22.46 -0.60 -4.82
CA ARG A 373 21.74 -1.88 -4.74
C ARG A 373 21.50 -2.46 -6.13
N LEU A 374 21.67 -3.78 -6.28
CA LEU A 374 21.25 -4.51 -7.47
C LEU A 374 19.79 -4.92 -7.28
N CYS A 375 18.90 -4.36 -8.09
CA CYS A 375 17.46 -4.44 -7.88
C CYS A 375 16.79 -5.33 -8.92
N PRO A 376 16.10 -6.41 -8.49
CA PRO A 376 15.26 -7.21 -9.37
C PRO A 376 13.93 -6.50 -9.54
N CYS A 377 13.67 -5.98 -10.73
CA CYS A 377 12.38 -5.40 -11.09
C CYS A 377 11.63 -6.33 -12.04
N ARG A 378 10.30 -6.20 -12.09
CA ARG A 378 9.46 -6.84 -13.11
C ARG A 378 8.38 -5.90 -13.61
N ALA A 379 7.93 -6.12 -14.84
CA ALA A 379 6.70 -5.52 -15.32
C ALA A 379 5.50 -6.12 -14.58
N HIS A 380 4.38 -5.41 -14.64
CA HIS A 380 3.10 -5.90 -14.12
C HIS A 380 2.00 -5.69 -15.15
N ARG A 381 0.91 -6.46 -15.01
CA ARG A 381 -0.27 -6.30 -15.85
C ARG A 381 -0.98 -4.99 -15.49
N ALA A 382 -1.59 -4.35 -16.49
CA ALA A 382 -2.36 -3.13 -16.27
C ALA A 382 -3.51 -3.40 -15.30
N GLY A 383 -3.60 -2.60 -14.23
CA GLY A 383 -4.60 -2.79 -13.18
C GLY A 383 -4.46 -4.06 -12.35
N GLN A 384 -3.32 -4.77 -12.40
CA GLN A 384 -3.02 -5.94 -11.57
C GLN A 384 -1.53 -5.98 -11.24
N VAL A 385 -1.10 -5.22 -10.23
CA VAL A 385 0.33 -5.07 -9.91
C VAL A 385 0.98 -6.36 -9.40
N ALA A 386 0.16 -7.23 -8.79
CA ALA A 386 0.59 -8.52 -8.24
C ALA A 386 1.15 -9.49 -9.29
N LEU A 387 0.78 -9.35 -10.57
CA LEU A 387 1.09 -10.32 -11.61
C LEU A 387 1.91 -9.68 -12.74
N CYS A 388 2.97 -10.36 -13.16
CA CYS A 388 3.66 -10.04 -14.40
C CYS A 388 2.85 -10.47 -15.64
N PRO A 389 3.18 -9.99 -16.86
CA PRO A 389 2.51 -10.43 -18.08
C PRO A 389 2.51 -11.96 -18.27
N ASP A 390 3.60 -12.63 -17.88
CA ASP A 390 3.81 -14.08 -18.05
C ASP A 390 3.56 -14.88 -16.76
N CYS A 391 2.74 -14.35 -15.84
CA CYS A 391 2.54 -14.92 -14.49
C CYS A 391 1.27 -15.77 -14.33
N LEU A 392 0.47 -15.92 -15.39
CA LEU A 392 -0.73 -16.75 -15.41
C LEU A 392 -0.49 -18.11 -16.05
#